data_AF-A0A7G1H4N6-F1
#
_entry.id   AF-A0A7G1H4N6-F1
#
_cell.length_a   1.000
_cell.length_b   1.000
_cell.length_c   1.000
_cell.angle_alpha   90.00
_cell.angle_beta   90.00
_cell.angle_gamma   90.00
#
_symmetry.space_group_name_H-M   'P 1'
#
loop_
_entity.id
_entity.type
_entity.pdbx_description
1 polymer ?
#
loop_
_entity_poly.entity_id
_entity_poly.type
_entity_poly.pdbx_seq_one_letter_code
_entity_poly.pdbx_strand_id
1 'polypeptide(L)'
;MGYAIPLEVYEKLEEKLGKEITAIVVRTLEESIKTAFEEAQERQQIVISENLKKELATKYDLALLKKDIDILREEMHKEIDLVRKEMDIVRKEIDLVRKDMKIMEIRIIAILIITMILLNQNSLEFIARILGLMK
;
A
#
# COMPACT_ATOMS: atom_id res chain seq x y z
N MET A 1 -23.55 33.49 34.25
CA MET A 1 -23.06 34.88 34.41
C MET A 1 -24.21 35.80 34.06
N GLY A 2 -24.56 36.75 34.92
CA GLY A 2 -25.57 37.75 34.56
C GLY A 2 -24.99 38.69 33.51
N TYR A 3 -25.63 38.80 32.36
CA TYR A 3 -25.27 39.80 31.36
C TYR A 3 -25.90 41.10 31.81
N ALA A 4 -25.07 42.02 32.30
CA ALA A 4 -25.53 43.31 32.79
C ALA A 4 -25.21 44.39 31.75
N ILE A 5 -26.19 45.24 31.45
CA ILE A 5 -25.95 46.45 30.68
C ILE A 5 -25.01 47.37 31.49
N PRO A 6 -23.96 47.96 30.87
CA PRO A 6 -23.11 48.92 31.56
C PRO A 6 -23.91 50.10 32.12
N LEU A 7 -23.58 50.54 33.34
CA LEU A 7 -24.30 51.60 34.04
C LEU A 7 -24.42 52.89 33.22
N GLU A 8 -23.37 53.26 32.47
CA GLU A 8 -23.38 54.44 31.61
C GLU A 8 -24.46 54.38 30.51
N VAL A 9 -24.73 53.17 29.98
CA VAL A 9 -25.77 52.94 28.98
C VAL A 9 -27.15 52.99 29.64
N TYR A 10 -27.27 52.45 30.85
CA TYR A 10 -28.51 52.52 31.64
C TYR A 10 -28.90 53.97 31.95
N GLU A 11 -27.96 54.78 32.45
CA GLU A 11 -28.19 56.19 32.80
C GLU A 11 -28.61 57.03 31.58
N LYS A 12 -27.96 56.83 30.43
CA LYS A 12 -28.35 57.50 29.17
C LYS A 12 -29.75 57.10 28.67
N LEU A 13 -30.13 55.84 28.87
CA LEU A 13 -31.48 55.37 28.54
C LEU A 13 -32.52 55.97 29.50
N GLU A 14 -32.21 56.00 30.79
CA GLU A 14 -33.10 56.54 31.83
C GLU A 14 -33.37 58.04 31.62
N GLU A 15 -32.34 58.82 31.29
CA GLU A 15 -32.46 60.25 30.98
C GLU A 15 -33.40 60.52 29.79
N LYS A 16 -33.40 59.64 28.78
CA LYS A 16 -34.15 59.81 27.53
C LYS A 16 -35.55 59.20 27.55
N LEU A 17 -35.72 58.07 28.23
CA LEU A 17 -36.91 57.21 28.15
C LEU A 17 -37.68 57.14 29.47
N GLY A 18 -37.09 57.60 30.58
CA GLY A 18 -37.64 57.43 31.92
C GLY A 18 -37.38 56.03 32.49
N LYS A 19 -37.46 55.91 33.82
CA LYS A 19 -37.14 54.67 34.59
C LYS A 19 -37.89 53.43 34.11
N GLU A 20 -39.18 53.58 33.87
CA GLU A 20 -40.07 52.45 33.62
C GLU A 20 -39.81 51.80 32.26
N ILE A 21 -39.66 52.63 31.21
CA ILE A 21 -39.32 52.17 29.86
C ILE A 21 -37.89 51.63 29.82
N THR A 22 -36.94 52.28 30.52
CA THR A 22 -35.54 51.85 30.57
C THR A 22 -35.38 50.47 31.19
N ALA A 23 -36.08 50.20 32.30
CA ALA A 23 -36.05 48.89 32.95
C ALA A 23 -36.56 47.77 32.02
N ILE A 24 -37.60 48.04 31.21
CA ILE A 24 -38.13 47.08 30.24
C ILE A 24 -37.10 46.83 29.13
N VAL A 25 -36.58 47.90 28.52
CA VAL A 25 -35.59 47.81 27.41
C VAL A 25 -34.33 47.07 27.85
N VAL A 26 -33.79 47.41 29.02
CA VAL A 26 -32.59 46.78 29.58
C VAL A 26 -32.84 45.30 29.84
N ARG A 27 -33.95 44.94 30.50
CA ARG A 27 -34.29 43.52 30.73
C ARG A 27 -34.41 42.74 29.43
N THR A 28 -35.12 43.29 28.43
CA THR A 28 -35.27 42.63 27.12
C THR A 28 -33.93 42.48 26.39
N LEU A 29 -33.04 43.47 26.49
CA LEU A 29 -31.69 43.38 25.94
C LEU A 29 -30.84 42.33 26.65
N GLU A 30 -30.84 42.31 27.98
CA GLU A 30 -30.10 41.33 28.78
C GLU A 30 -30.58 39.91 28.49
N GLU A 31 -31.89 39.69 28.38
CA GLU A 31 -32.49 38.42 27.96
C GLU A 31 -32.06 38.05 26.53
N SER A 32 -32.11 39.00 25.59
CA SER A 32 -31.69 38.77 24.20
C SER A 32 -30.20 38.43 24.08
N ILE A 33 -29.34 39.13 24.81
CA ILE A 33 -27.89 38.87 24.85
C ILE A 33 -27.63 37.50 25.46
N LYS A 34 -28.32 37.17 26.56
CA LYS A 34 -28.19 35.86 27.20
C LYS A 34 -28.56 34.74 26.23
N THR A 35 -29.73 34.83 25.59
CA THR A 35 -30.17 33.82 24.63
C THR A 35 -29.23 33.72 23.44
N ALA A 36 -28.81 34.84 22.85
CA ALA A 36 -27.87 34.84 21.73
C ALA A 36 -26.52 34.18 22.10
N PHE A 37 -26.04 34.41 23.32
CA PHE A 37 -24.80 33.80 23.80
C PHE A 37 -24.95 32.30 24.07
N GLU A 38 -26.04 31.89 24.72
CA GLU A 38 -26.37 30.48 24.96
C GLU A 38 -26.48 29.71 23.64
N GLU A 39 -27.20 30.26 22.66
CA GLU A 39 -27.30 29.69 21.31
C GLU A 39 -25.94 29.62 20.60
N ALA A 40 -25.12 30.68 20.70
CA ALA A 40 -23.79 30.69 20.10
C ALA A 40 -22.88 29.63 20.72
N GLN A 41 -22.94 29.45 22.04
CA GLN A 41 -22.17 28.44 22.77
C GLN A 41 -22.63 27.02 22.39
N GLU A 42 -23.94 26.76 22.33
CA GLU A 42 -24.47 25.47 21.88
C GLU A 42 -24.08 25.17 20.44
N ARG A 43 -24.26 26.13 19.51
CA ARG A 43 -23.83 25.98 18.12
C ARG A 43 -22.35 25.67 18.02
N GLN A 44 -21.50 26.37 18.79
CA GLN A 44 -20.07 26.13 18.78
C GLN A 44 -19.73 24.72 19.29
N GLN A 45 -20.38 24.25 20.35
CA GLN A 45 -20.21 22.89 20.86
C GLN A 45 -20.62 21.84 19.82
N ILE A 46 -21.75 22.04 19.11
CA ILE A 46 -22.21 21.16 18.04
C ILE A 46 -21.17 21.11 16.91
N VAL A 47 -20.72 22.26 16.42
CA VAL A 47 -19.73 22.35 15.33
C VAL A 47 -18.42 21.67 15.72
N ILE A 48 -17.92 21.91 16.93
CA ILE A 48 -16.70 21.25 17.42
C ILE A 48 -16.91 19.73 17.47
N SER A 49 -18.03 19.26 18.02
CA SER A 49 -18.34 17.83 18.12
C SER A 49 -18.43 17.16 16.74
N GLU A 50 -19.09 17.78 15.78
CA GLU A 50 -19.18 17.26 14.41
C GLU A 50 -17.82 17.22 13.71
N ASN A 51 -17.02 18.28 13.84
CA ASN A 51 -15.68 18.32 13.26
C ASN A 51 -14.77 17.25 13.86
N LEU A 52 -14.80 17.06 15.18
CA LEU A 52 -14.04 16.01 15.85
C LEU A 52 -14.48 14.61 15.41
N LYS A 53 -15.79 14.37 15.26
CA LYS A 53 -16.30 13.09 14.73
C LYS A 53 -15.78 12.81 13.32
N LYS A 54 -15.83 13.81 12.43
CA LYS A 54 -15.30 13.69 11.06
C LYS A 54 -13.80 13.42 11.06
N GLU A 55 -13.03 14.19 11.82
CA GLU A 55 -11.57 14.03 11.87
C GLU A 55 -11.16 12.68 12.45
N LEU A 56 -11.83 12.21 13.51
CA LEU A 56 -11.59 10.89 14.09
C LEU A 56 -11.93 9.77 13.09
N ALA A 57 -13.06 9.86 12.38
CA ALA A 57 -13.42 8.91 11.35
C ALA A 57 -12.34 8.87 10.25
N THR A 58 -11.92 10.03 9.74
CA THR A 58 -10.86 10.10 8.72
C THR A 58 -9.52 9.55 9.21
N LYS A 59 -9.14 9.81 10.47
CA LYS A 59 -7.90 9.23 11.03
C LYS A 59 -7.97 7.71 11.16
N TYR A 60 -9.14 7.18 11.54
CA TYR A 60 -9.36 5.74 11.61
C TYR A 60 -9.28 5.10 10.20
N ASP A 61 -9.93 5.70 9.21
CA ASP A 61 -9.89 5.24 7.83
C ASP A 61 -8.47 5.27 7.26
N LEU A 62 -7.69 6.32 7.56
CA LEU A 62 -6.27 6.41 7.19
C LEU A 62 -5.42 5.33 7.87
N ALA A 63 -5.72 4.99 9.13
CA ALA A 63 -5.01 3.93 9.83
C ALA A 63 -5.31 2.55 9.23
N LEU A 64 -6.57 2.30 8.85
CA LEU A 64 -6.95 1.08 8.12
C LEU A 64 -6.25 1.03 6.76
N LEU A 65 -6.28 2.10 5.98
CA LEU A 65 -5.62 2.16 4.67
C LEU A 65 -4.11 1.91 4.79
N LYS A 66 -3.45 2.45 5.83
CA LYS A 66 -2.04 2.20 6.07
C LYS A 66 -1.77 0.71 6.35
N LYS A 67 -2.62 0.07 7.15
CA LYS A 67 -2.54 -1.37 7.43
C LYS A 67 -2.72 -2.19 6.15
N ASP A 68 -3.69 -1.85 5.31
CA ASP A 68 -3.92 -2.54 4.04
C ASP A 68 -2.72 -2.39 3.09
N ILE A 69 -2.10 -1.20 3.04
CA ILE A 69 -0.87 -0.97 2.28
C ILE A 69 0.29 -1.83 2.81
N ASP A 70 0.44 -1.96 4.13
CA ASP A 70 1.50 -2.76 4.74
C ASP A 70 1.29 -4.26 4.43
N ILE A 71 0.04 -4.75 4.48
CA ILE A 71 -0.31 -6.13 4.08
C ILE A 71 0.03 -6.36 2.60
N LEU A 72 -0.43 -5.46 1.71
CA LEU A 72 -0.16 -5.57 0.27
C LEU A 72 1.34 -5.59 -0.04
N ARG A 73 2.14 -4.77 0.67
CA ARG A 73 3.60 -4.78 0.53
C ARG A 73 4.21 -6.12 0.93
N GLU A 74 3.75 -6.71 2.04
CA GLU A 74 4.23 -8.01 2.49
C GLU A 74 3.88 -9.12 1.49
N GLU A 75 2.65 -9.13 0.98
CA GLU A 75 2.19 -10.07 -0.04
C GLU A 75 2.99 -9.93 -1.33
N MET A 76 3.19 -8.71 -1.84
CA MET A 76 4.03 -8.45 -3.00
C MET A 76 5.47 -8.95 -2.81
N HIS A 77 6.06 -8.75 -1.64
CA HIS A 77 7.41 -9.24 -1.37
C HIS A 77 7.48 -10.77 -1.42
N LYS A 78 6.48 -11.46 -0.85
CA LYS A 78 6.37 -12.93 -0.92
C LYS A 78 6.23 -13.40 -2.36
N GLU A 79 5.38 -12.76 -3.17
CA GLU A 79 5.21 -13.11 -4.58
C GLU A 79 6.50 -12.90 -5.38
N ILE A 80 7.20 -11.79 -5.19
CA ILE A 80 8.49 -11.53 -5.84
C ILE A 80 9.52 -12.60 -5.48
N ASP A 81 9.58 -13.02 -4.22
CA ASP A 81 10.51 -14.06 -3.78
C ASP A 81 10.15 -15.44 -4.35
N LEU A 82 8.86 -15.75 -4.51
CA LEU A 82 8.41 -16.96 -5.21
C LEU A 82 8.83 -16.93 -6.69
N VAL A 83 8.55 -15.84 -7.39
CA VAL A 83 8.95 -15.66 -8.80
C VAL A 83 10.47 -15.80 -8.97
N ARG A 84 11.27 -15.22 -8.06
CA ARG A 84 12.73 -15.37 -8.08
C ARG A 84 13.16 -16.83 -7.96
N LYS A 85 12.54 -17.60 -7.05
CA LYS A 85 12.82 -19.03 -6.90
C LYS A 85 12.44 -19.81 -8.15
N GLU A 86 11.29 -19.53 -8.75
CA GLU A 86 10.86 -20.16 -9.99
C GLU A 86 11.85 -19.86 -11.13
N MET A 87 12.30 -18.61 -11.26
CA MET A 87 13.33 -18.24 -12.24
C MET A 87 14.64 -19.01 -12.04
N ASP A 88 15.07 -19.21 -10.80
CA ASP A 88 16.28 -19.98 -10.49
C ASP A 88 16.13 -21.47 -10.82
N ILE A 89 14.94 -22.04 -10.62
CA ILE A 89 14.62 -23.41 -11.04
C ILE A 89 14.69 -23.52 -12.57
N VAL A 90 14.00 -22.62 -13.28
CA VAL A 90 13.99 -22.59 -14.75
C VAL A 90 15.41 -22.45 -15.32
N ARG A 91 16.26 -21.59 -14.72
CA ARG A 91 17.67 -21.47 -15.12
C ARG A 91 18.43 -22.79 -14.99
N LYS A 92 18.24 -23.51 -13.87
CA LYS A 92 18.87 -24.83 -13.67
C LYS A 92 18.38 -25.86 -14.68
N GLU A 93 17.08 -25.89 -14.97
CA GLU A 93 16.52 -26.78 -15.98
C GLU A 93 17.09 -26.50 -17.37
N ILE A 94 17.20 -25.22 -17.77
CA ILE A 94 17.85 -24.82 -19.02
C ILE A 94 19.31 -25.30 -19.08
N ASP A 95 20.06 -25.17 -17.99
CA ASP A 95 21.45 -25.62 -17.94
C ASP A 95 21.59 -27.15 -18.03
N LEU A 96 20.66 -27.90 -17.43
CA LEU A 96 20.59 -29.36 -17.57
C LEU A 96 20.28 -29.75 -19.01
N VAL A 97 19.25 -29.16 -19.62
CA VAL A 97 18.89 -29.42 -21.02
C VAL A 97 20.06 -29.11 -21.96
N ARG A 98 20.78 -28.01 -21.75
CA ARG A 98 21.99 -27.68 -22.52
C ARG A 98 23.09 -28.73 -22.38
N LYS A 99 23.30 -29.28 -21.18
CA LYS A 99 24.27 -30.36 -20.98
C LYS A 99 23.84 -31.64 -21.70
N ASP A 100 22.58 -32.01 -21.59
CA ASP A 100 22.02 -33.19 -22.25
C ASP A 100 22.13 -33.08 -23.78
N MET A 101 21.88 -31.90 -24.35
CA MET A 101 22.08 -31.64 -25.77
C MET A 101 23.54 -31.82 -26.20
N LYS A 102 24.50 -31.30 -25.44
CA LYS A 102 25.93 -31.51 -25.73
C LYS A 102 26.33 -32.98 -25.67
N ILE A 103 25.82 -33.72 -24.68
CA ILE A 103 26.05 -35.17 -24.58
C ILE A 103 25.46 -35.90 -25.78
N MET A 104 24.25 -35.52 -26.20
CA MET A 104 23.59 -36.08 -27.38
C MET A 104 24.39 -35.82 -28.66
N GLU A 105 24.89 -34.59 -28.85
CA GLU A 105 25.74 -34.21 -29.98
C GLU A 105 27.01 -35.07 -30.04
N ILE A 106 27.71 -35.23 -28.90
CA ILE A 106 28.90 -36.10 -28.81
C ILE A 106 28.55 -37.56 -29.13
N ARG A 107 27.41 -38.07 -28.62
CA ARG A 107 26.96 -39.44 -28.92
C ARG A 107 26.68 -39.65 -30.39
N ILE A 108 26.02 -38.69 -31.05
CA ILE A 108 25.75 -38.76 -32.49
C ILE A 108 27.05 -38.81 -33.29
N ILE A 109 28.01 -37.93 -32.98
CA ILE A 109 29.33 -37.92 -33.64
C ILE A 109 30.06 -39.25 -33.42
N ALA A 110 30.06 -39.79 -32.20
CA ALA A 110 30.70 -41.06 -31.88
C ALA A 110 30.11 -42.23 -32.69
N ILE A 111 28.77 -42.30 -32.80
CA ILE A 111 28.09 -43.32 -33.60
C ILE A 111 28.45 -43.20 -35.09
N LEU A 112 28.51 -41.98 -35.63
CA LEU A 112 28.90 -41.73 -37.02
C LEU A 112 30.33 -42.21 -37.29
N ILE A 113 31.28 -41.91 -36.40
CA ILE A 113 32.68 -42.36 -36.51
C ILE A 113 32.75 -43.89 -36.49
N ILE A 114 32.08 -44.53 -35.53
CA ILE A 114 32.05 -46.01 -35.41
C ILE A 114 31.48 -46.62 -36.69
N THR A 115 30.39 -46.06 -37.22
CA THR A 115 29.75 -46.55 -38.45
C THR A 115 30.69 -46.41 -39.65
N MET A 116 31.40 -45.28 -39.78
CA MET A 116 32.37 -45.06 -40.84
C MET A 116 33.55 -46.05 -40.78
N ILE A 117 34.01 -46.39 -39.58
CA ILE A 117 35.06 -47.40 -39.37
C ILE A 117 34.56 -48.80 -39.75
N LEU A 118 33.36 -49.19 -39.29
CA LEU A 118 32.79 -50.52 -39.56
C LEU A 118 32.49 -50.73 -41.05
N LEU A 119 32.10 -49.68 -41.77
CA LEU A 119 31.83 -49.75 -43.21
C LEU A 119 33.10 -49.70 -44.06
N ASN A 120 34.25 -49.30 -43.49
CA ASN A 120 35.51 -49.22 -44.20
C ASN A 120 36.36 -50.48 -43.93
N GLN A 121 36.43 -51.39 -44.91
CA GLN A 121 37.21 -52.63 -44.82
C GLN A 121 38.68 -52.38 -44.45
N ASN A 122 39.30 -51.32 -44.98
CA ASN A 122 40.68 -50.96 -44.65
C ASN A 122 40.82 -50.59 -43.16
N SER A 123 39.83 -49.91 -42.59
CA SER A 123 39.82 -49.56 -41.16
C SER A 123 39.61 -50.80 -40.28
N LEU A 124 38.75 -51.74 -40.69
CA LEU A 124 38.56 -53.01 -39.99
C LEU A 124 39.81 -53.88 -40.00
N GLU A 125 40.47 -54.01 -41.15
CA GLU A 125 41.75 -54.73 -41.26
C GLU A 125 42.84 -54.12 -40.39
N PHE A 126 42.93 -52.79 -40.37
CA PHE A 126 43.87 -52.06 -39.51
C PHE A 126 43.60 -52.32 -38.03
N ILE A 127 42.34 -52.26 -37.59
CA ILE A 127 41.94 -52.58 -36.21
C ILE A 127 42.22 -54.04 -35.87
N ALA A 128 41.89 -54.96 -36.77
CA ALA A 128 42.16 -56.39 -36.57
C ALA A 128 43.67 -56.68 -36.46
N ARG A 129 44.53 -55.98 -37.22
CA ARG A 129 45.99 -56.06 -37.08
C ARG A 129 46.48 -55.49 -35.74
N ILE A 130 45.97 -54.34 -35.31
CA ILE A 130 46.30 -53.76 -34.00
C ILE A 130 45.90 -54.70 -32.85
N LEU A 131 44.72 -55.32 -32.95
CA LEU A 131 44.21 -56.26 -31.95
C LEU A 131 44.80 -57.67 -32.08
N GLY A 132 45.69 -57.92 -33.06
CA GLY A 132 46.36 -59.20 -33.27
C GLY A 132 45.46 -60.32 -33.78
N LEU A 133 44.27 -59.99 -34.32
CA LEU A 133 43.29 -60.92 -34.88
C LEU A 133 43.62 -61.34 -36.32
N MET A 134 44.48 -60.59 -37.02
CA MET A 134 45.03 -60.93 -38.33
C MET A 134 46.52 -60.60 -38.37
N LYS A 135 47.32 -61.41 -39.06
CA LYS A 135 48.73 -61.12 -39.35
C LYS A 135 48.86 -60.17 -40.55
#